data_AF-A0A437J7K6-F1
#
_entry.id   AF-A0A437J7K6-F1
#
_cell.length_a   1.000
_cell.length_b   1.000
_cell.length_c   1.000
_cell.angle_alpha   90.00
_cell.angle_beta   90.00
_cell.angle_gamma   90.00
#
_symmetry.space_group_name_H-M   'P 1'
#
loop_
_entity.id
_entity.type
_entity.pdbx_description
1 polymer ?
#
loop_
_entity_poly.entity_id
_entity_poly.type
_entity_poly.pdbx_seq_one_letter_code
_entity_poly.pdbx_strand_id
1 'polypeptide(L)'
;MEHRTDLARLLFGDDHPDALAHADGDGDSLRKAVFAHPLNRDAQVAHYRLSKTLSHEDIENLRPLFLLNDTAVHVGRSLHSALADYAESCLDCAAAVGFLDAFESALPVEGPDGLWGKMAHEGGIIRAMASFRNGQVERMLKVRVEFVRPPSTEHVLNELAEFTINGSGATCRLMTGLPSVYAPRLLATFPFIIPYLERCDLDGAFDVSLGDEAVLGRVLGFSSQLEQFLVPDIMFVASQGYAEARTTYAQAAPWHQRLDRAYWRGTDTGVFRYRNIDDAPRVAVAKLALRHPDILDAKITDVEPRPDRDAKRAYYESECLIGDGEPQSKILDYKYQVDIDGNTNTWSGLFLKLLTGSPVLKVKSELGFKQWYYDLLVPWENYVPVEPDLSDLIEKINWLRDNPTQAHRIGNAGRQLANSIDFHNAMIAGSNAVEKLVQVNKRLK
;
A
#
# COMPACT_ATOMS: atom_id res chain seq x y z
N MET A 1 -48.95 -9.05 -6.00
CA MET A 1 -48.58 -7.67 -6.37
C MET A 1 -47.90 -6.97 -5.20
N GLU A 2 -48.53 -6.86 -4.02
CA GLU A 2 -47.99 -6.17 -2.84
C GLU A 2 -46.56 -6.62 -2.44
N HIS A 3 -46.34 -7.93 -2.26
CA HIS A 3 -44.99 -8.47 -1.97
C HIS A 3 -43.95 -8.19 -3.08
N ARG A 4 -44.36 -8.02 -4.35
CA ARG A 4 -43.43 -7.66 -5.44
C ARG A 4 -43.07 -6.18 -5.39
N THR A 5 -44.02 -5.33 -5.03
CA THR A 5 -43.80 -3.89 -4.81
C THR A 5 -42.84 -3.67 -3.65
N ASP A 6 -42.99 -4.43 -2.55
CA ASP A 6 -42.08 -4.33 -1.40
C ASP A 6 -40.67 -4.83 -1.74
N LEU A 7 -40.57 -5.94 -2.48
CA LEU A 7 -39.28 -6.42 -3.00
C LEU A 7 -38.64 -5.42 -3.97
N ALA A 8 -39.42 -4.77 -4.84
CA ALA A 8 -38.91 -3.75 -5.76
C ALA A 8 -38.38 -2.53 -5.00
N ARG A 9 -39.11 -2.04 -3.99
CA ARG A 9 -38.63 -0.97 -3.10
C ARG A 9 -37.34 -1.35 -2.38
N LEU A 10 -37.27 -2.57 -1.83
CA LEU A 10 -36.06 -3.06 -1.19
C LEU A 10 -34.88 -3.17 -2.15
N LEU A 11 -35.10 -3.62 -3.39
CA LEU A 11 -34.02 -3.83 -4.36
C LEU A 11 -33.59 -2.54 -5.07
N PHE A 12 -34.48 -1.60 -5.32
CA PHE A 12 -34.21 -0.46 -6.20
C PHE A 12 -34.44 0.89 -5.53
N GLY A 13 -34.94 0.94 -4.30
CA GLY A 13 -35.30 2.17 -3.59
C GLY A 13 -36.75 2.60 -3.83
N ASP A 14 -37.20 3.57 -3.03
CA ASP A 14 -38.60 4.02 -2.99
C ASP A 14 -39.06 4.75 -4.27
N ASP A 15 -38.12 5.21 -5.09
CA ASP A 15 -38.39 5.87 -6.38
C ASP A 15 -38.74 4.87 -7.50
N HIS A 16 -38.61 3.56 -7.25
CA HIS A 16 -38.80 2.49 -8.25
C HIS A 16 -39.75 1.35 -7.80
N PRO A 17 -40.91 1.65 -7.19
CA PRO A 17 -41.78 0.63 -6.59
C PRO A 17 -42.40 -0.34 -7.62
N ASP A 18 -42.47 0.05 -8.89
CA ASP A 18 -43.09 -0.74 -9.95
C ASP A 18 -42.07 -1.49 -10.83
N ALA A 19 -40.78 -1.46 -10.48
CA ALA A 19 -39.70 -2.07 -11.28
C ALA A 19 -39.88 -3.58 -11.55
N LEU A 20 -40.63 -4.28 -10.70
CA LEU A 20 -40.92 -5.72 -10.84
C LEU A 20 -42.41 -6.04 -11.02
N ALA A 21 -43.25 -5.05 -11.35
CA ALA A 21 -44.71 -5.22 -11.43
C ALA A 21 -45.14 -6.30 -12.45
N HIS A 22 -44.34 -6.52 -13.51
CA HIS A 22 -44.64 -7.45 -14.61
C HIS A 22 -43.78 -8.74 -14.61
N ALA A 23 -42.98 -8.98 -13.57
CA ALA A 23 -42.11 -10.16 -13.51
C ALA A 23 -42.91 -11.41 -13.09
N ASP A 24 -43.39 -12.22 -14.04
CA ASP A 24 -44.17 -13.43 -13.76
C ASP A 24 -43.32 -14.70 -13.64
N GLY A 25 -43.72 -15.62 -12.74
CA GLY A 25 -43.16 -16.97 -12.64
C GLY A 25 -42.60 -17.38 -11.28
N ASP A 26 -41.97 -18.55 -11.26
CA ASP A 26 -41.18 -19.10 -10.16
C ASP A 26 -39.94 -18.24 -9.84
N GLY A 27 -39.16 -18.64 -8.83
CA GLY A 27 -37.99 -17.87 -8.38
C GLY A 27 -36.91 -17.66 -9.46
N ASP A 28 -36.84 -18.52 -10.50
CA ASP A 28 -35.86 -18.34 -11.59
C ASP A 28 -36.25 -17.18 -12.53
N SER A 29 -37.53 -17.06 -12.87
CA SER A 29 -38.03 -15.95 -13.67
C SER A 29 -37.85 -14.60 -12.96
N LEU A 30 -38.12 -14.55 -11.65
CA LEU A 30 -37.90 -13.36 -10.83
C LEU A 30 -36.41 -12.99 -10.76
N ARG A 31 -35.55 -13.97 -10.52
CA ARG A 31 -34.08 -13.80 -10.52
C ARG A 31 -33.57 -13.21 -11.83
N LYS A 32 -34.01 -13.75 -12.96
CA LYS A 32 -33.66 -13.22 -14.29
C LYS A 32 -34.14 -11.77 -14.46
N ALA A 33 -35.37 -11.46 -14.02
CA ALA A 33 -35.89 -10.10 -14.08
C ALA A 33 -35.07 -9.11 -13.24
N VAL A 34 -34.65 -9.49 -12.03
CA VAL A 34 -33.83 -8.65 -11.15
C VAL A 34 -32.44 -8.41 -11.72
N PHE A 35 -31.73 -9.47 -12.13
CA PHE A 35 -30.35 -9.33 -12.62
C PHE A 35 -30.26 -8.68 -14.00
N ALA A 36 -31.26 -8.86 -14.86
CA ALA A 36 -31.32 -8.18 -16.16
C ALA A 36 -31.88 -6.75 -16.07
N HIS A 37 -32.31 -6.28 -14.90
CA HIS A 37 -32.99 -4.99 -14.78
C HIS A 37 -32.08 -3.81 -15.16
N PRO A 38 -32.53 -2.84 -15.98
CA PRO A 38 -31.70 -1.69 -16.40
C PRO A 38 -31.17 -0.84 -15.24
N LEU A 39 -31.92 -0.76 -14.12
CA LEU A 39 -31.52 -0.02 -12.91
C LEU A 39 -30.25 -0.57 -12.25
N ASN A 40 -29.76 -1.75 -12.63
CA ASN A 40 -28.47 -2.24 -12.13
C ASN A 40 -27.27 -1.39 -12.62
N ARG A 41 -27.49 -0.49 -13.58
CA ARG A 41 -26.51 0.50 -14.04
C ARG A 41 -26.72 1.88 -13.40
N ASP A 42 -27.76 2.04 -12.58
CA ASP A 42 -28.07 3.30 -11.93
C ASP A 42 -27.18 3.49 -10.69
N ALA A 43 -26.45 4.60 -10.65
CA ALA A 43 -25.52 4.90 -9.56
C ALA A 43 -26.26 5.13 -8.22
N GLN A 44 -27.44 5.76 -8.23
CA GLN A 44 -28.22 5.99 -7.01
C GLN A 44 -28.70 4.67 -6.42
N VAL A 45 -29.15 3.75 -7.27
CA VAL A 45 -29.52 2.38 -6.85
C VAL A 45 -28.32 1.63 -6.28
N ALA A 46 -27.15 1.75 -6.92
CA ALA A 46 -25.92 1.12 -6.42
C ALA A 46 -25.51 1.66 -5.05
N HIS A 47 -25.54 2.98 -4.86
CA HIS A 47 -25.26 3.63 -3.57
C HIS A 47 -26.29 3.24 -2.49
N TYR A 48 -27.58 3.23 -2.84
CA TYR A 48 -28.64 2.77 -1.94
C TYR A 48 -28.39 1.33 -1.46
N ARG A 49 -28.09 0.39 -2.35
CA ARG A 49 -27.82 -1.00 -1.98
C ARG A 49 -26.56 -1.17 -1.13
N LEU A 50 -25.54 -0.36 -1.38
CA LEU A 50 -24.29 -0.40 -0.63
C LEU A 50 -24.46 0.15 0.80
N SER A 51 -25.38 1.09 0.98
CA SER A 51 -25.71 1.69 2.29
C SER A 51 -26.78 0.92 3.06
N LYS A 52 -27.73 0.26 2.37
CA LYS A 52 -28.78 -0.54 2.98
C LYS A 52 -28.21 -1.81 3.62
N THR A 53 -28.16 -1.80 4.95
CA THR A 53 -27.82 -2.98 5.76
C THR A 53 -29.04 -3.88 5.90
N LEU A 54 -28.86 -5.19 5.72
CA LEU A 54 -29.95 -6.16 5.73
C LEU A 54 -30.33 -6.58 7.16
N SER A 55 -31.60 -6.41 7.50
CA SER A 55 -32.25 -7.01 8.66
C SER A 55 -32.71 -8.45 8.37
N HIS A 56 -33.17 -9.15 9.40
CA HIS A 56 -33.80 -10.47 9.22
C HIS A 56 -35.03 -10.40 8.31
N GLU A 57 -35.86 -9.35 8.43
CA GLU A 57 -37.04 -9.17 7.60
C GLU A 57 -36.68 -8.90 6.13
N ASP A 58 -35.64 -8.10 5.88
CA ASP A 58 -35.14 -7.87 4.52
C ASP A 58 -34.72 -9.21 3.86
N ILE A 59 -34.09 -10.11 4.63
CA ILE A 59 -33.68 -11.44 4.14
C ILE A 59 -34.89 -12.32 3.80
N GLU A 60 -35.94 -12.31 4.62
CA GLU A 60 -37.18 -13.04 4.33
C GLU A 60 -37.81 -12.55 3.02
N ASN A 61 -37.84 -11.23 2.80
CA ASN A 61 -38.36 -10.63 1.58
C ASN A 61 -37.54 -11.00 0.33
N LEU A 62 -36.23 -11.23 0.48
CA LEU A 62 -35.33 -11.66 -0.59
C LEU A 62 -35.33 -13.17 -0.83
N ARG A 63 -35.90 -14.00 0.06
CA ARG A 63 -35.91 -15.47 -0.08
C ARG A 63 -36.39 -15.97 -1.46
N PRO A 64 -37.42 -15.37 -2.11
CA PRO A 64 -37.84 -15.79 -3.45
C PRO A 64 -36.75 -15.64 -4.52
N LEU A 65 -35.77 -14.75 -4.32
CA LEU A 65 -34.63 -14.54 -5.20
C LEU A 65 -33.53 -15.59 -4.95
N PHE A 66 -33.20 -15.87 -3.70
CA PHE A 66 -31.96 -16.58 -3.35
C PHE A 66 -31.95 -18.09 -3.66
N LEU A 67 -33.10 -18.75 -3.86
CA LEU A 67 -33.18 -20.20 -4.18
C LEU A 67 -32.29 -21.13 -3.31
N LEU A 68 -31.82 -20.66 -2.14
CA LEU A 68 -30.80 -21.28 -1.28
C LEU A 68 -31.34 -21.40 0.15
N ASN A 69 -30.84 -22.40 0.88
CA ASN A 69 -31.34 -22.74 2.22
C ASN A 69 -30.79 -21.88 3.36
N ASP A 70 -29.69 -21.14 3.17
CA ASP A 70 -29.05 -20.37 4.24
C ASP A 70 -28.74 -18.93 3.81
N THR A 71 -29.76 -18.08 3.88
CA THR A 71 -29.65 -16.64 3.62
C THR A 71 -29.32 -15.83 4.89
N ALA A 72 -29.29 -16.48 6.06
CA ALA A 72 -29.10 -15.82 7.35
C ALA A 72 -27.68 -15.27 7.52
N VAL A 73 -26.70 -15.85 6.82
CA VAL A 73 -25.30 -15.38 6.76
C VAL A 73 -25.16 -13.95 6.20
N HIS A 74 -26.20 -13.41 5.56
CA HIS A 74 -26.22 -12.05 5.02
C HIS A 74 -26.83 -11.00 5.94
N VAL A 75 -27.40 -11.39 7.09
CA VAL A 75 -27.90 -10.41 8.06
C VAL A 75 -26.74 -9.52 8.54
N GLY A 76 -26.95 -8.21 8.50
CA GLY A 76 -25.92 -7.23 8.85
C GLY A 76 -24.92 -6.90 7.73
N ARG A 77 -24.98 -7.58 6.58
CA ARG A 77 -24.25 -7.19 5.37
C ARG A 77 -25.05 -6.17 4.57
N SER A 78 -24.38 -5.43 3.69
CA SER A 78 -25.07 -4.59 2.70
C SER A 78 -25.89 -5.43 1.73
N LEU A 79 -27.00 -4.87 1.25
CA LEU A 79 -27.79 -5.47 0.18
C LEU A 79 -26.94 -5.71 -1.08
N HIS A 80 -25.99 -4.81 -1.35
CA HIS A 80 -24.98 -4.98 -2.39
C HIS A 80 -24.24 -6.32 -2.23
N SER A 81 -23.60 -6.54 -1.08
CA SER A 81 -22.83 -7.76 -0.79
C SER A 81 -23.65 -9.04 -0.95
N ALA A 82 -24.92 -9.04 -0.50
CA ALA A 82 -25.78 -10.23 -0.59
C ALA A 82 -26.18 -10.55 -2.03
N LEU A 83 -26.57 -9.55 -2.83
CA LEU A 83 -26.91 -9.75 -4.24
C LEU A 83 -25.70 -10.18 -5.07
N ALA A 84 -24.54 -9.61 -4.77
CA ALA A 84 -23.25 -9.93 -5.35
C ALA A 84 -22.87 -11.40 -5.08
N ASP A 85 -22.90 -11.84 -3.82
CA ASP A 85 -22.62 -13.23 -3.42
C ASP A 85 -23.56 -14.22 -4.12
N TYR A 86 -24.85 -13.87 -4.20
CA TYR A 86 -25.81 -14.72 -4.87
C TYR A 86 -25.59 -14.82 -6.38
N ALA A 87 -25.31 -13.70 -7.05
CA ALA A 87 -25.01 -13.72 -8.48
C ALA A 87 -23.80 -14.62 -8.81
N GLU A 88 -22.82 -14.72 -7.90
CA GLU A 88 -21.68 -15.63 -8.03
C GLU A 88 -22.01 -17.10 -7.83
N SER A 89 -23.04 -17.42 -7.04
CA SER A 89 -23.53 -18.81 -6.94
C SER A 89 -24.21 -19.31 -8.23
N CYS A 90 -24.50 -18.40 -9.17
CA CYS A 90 -25.33 -18.63 -10.35
C CYS A 90 -24.63 -18.19 -11.66
N LEU A 91 -23.34 -18.50 -11.81
CA LEU A 91 -22.54 -18.09 -12.99
C LEU A 91 -22.99 -18.73 -14.32
N ASP A 92 -23.87 -19.73 -14.28
CA ASP A 92 -24.58 -20.29 -15.43
C ASP A 92 -25.66 -19.34 -16.00
N CYS A 93 -26.09 -18.34 -15.22
CA CYS A 93 -27.05 -17.33 -15.63
C CYS A 93 -26.34 -16.11 -16.25
N ALA A 94 -26.50 -15.90 -17.56
CA ALA A 94 -25.92 -14.75 -18.27
C ALA A 94 -26.35 -13.39 -17.67
N ALA A 95 -27.57 -13.30 -17.13
CA ALA A 95 -28.03 -12.09 -16.46
C ALA A 95 -27.28 -11.83 -15.15
N ALA A 96 -26.95 -12.88 -14.38
CA ALA A 96 -26.16 -12.75 -13.15
C ALA A 96 -24.73 -12.27 -13.46
N VAL A 97 -24.10 -12.83 -14.50
CA VAL A 97 -22.79 -12.36 -14.96
C VAL A 97 -22.84 -10.89 -15.39
N GLY A 98 -23.85 -10.50 -16.18
CA GLY A 98 -24.04 -9.11 -16.60
C GLY A 98 -24.35 -8.16 -15.44
N PHE A 99 -25.06 -8.62 -14.41
CA PHE A 99 -25.33 -7.89 -13.19
C PHE A 99 -24.03 -7.56 -12.44
N LEU A 100 -23.16 -8.55 -12.24
CA LEU A 100 -21.88 -8.37 -11.56
C LEU A 100 -20.98 -7.32 -12.25
N ASP A 101 -20.98 -7.29 -13.58
CA ASP A 101 -20.21 -6.32 -14.35
C ASP A 101 -20.79 -4.91 -14.32
N ALA A 102 -22.12 -4.77 -14.44
CA ALA A 102 -22.80 -3.48 -14.48
C ALA A 102 -22.76 -2.76 -13.13
N PHE A 103 -22.96 -3.53 -12.07
CA PHE A 103 -23.30 -3.00 -10.76
C PHE A 103 -22.14 -2.33 -10.03
N GLU A 104 -20.93 -2.91 -10.13
CA GLU A 104 -19.72 -2.31 -9.52
C GLU A 104 -19.16 -1.14 -10.36
N SER A 105 -19.42 -1.12 -11.66
CA SER A 105 -18.87 -0.09 -12.56
C SER A 105 -19.34 1.34 -12.25
N ALA A 106 -20.44 1.47 -11.51
CA ALA A 106 -21.04 2.74 -11.13
C ALA A 106 -20.54 3.28 -9.77
N LEU A 107 -19.74 2.52 -9.02
CA LEU A 107 -19.31 2.86 -7.66
C LEU A 107 -17.81 3.19 -7.61
N PRO A 108 -17.39 4.17 -6.79
CA PRO A 108 -15.98 4.41 -6.56
C PRO A 108 -15.37 3.25 -5.74
N VAL A 109 -14.12 2.90 -6.06
CA VAL A 109 -13.38 1.90 -5.28
C VAL A 109 -12.99 2.47 -3.91
N GLU A 110 -12.41 3.66 -3.87
CA GLU A 110 -11.96 4.34 -2.65
C GLU A 110 -12.84 5.55 -2.30
N GLY A 111 -12.74 6.01 -1.05
CA GLY A 111 -13.47 7.16 -0.52
C GLY A 111 -14.65 6.80 0.38
N PRO A 112 -15.36 7.81 0.94
CA PRO A 112 -16.59 7.59 1.69
C PRO A 112 -17.59 6.80 0.86
N ASP A 113 -18.19 5.76 1.45
CA ASP A 113 -19.14 4.86 0.78
C ASP A 113 -18.59 4.19 -0.50
N GLY A 114 -17.27 4.06 -0.63
CA GLY A 114 -16.62 3.28 -1.69
C GLY A 114 -16.65 1.77 -1.43
N LEU A 115 -16.44 0.98 -2.49
CA LEU A 115 -16.44 -0.49 -2.41
C LEU A 115 -15.39 -1.02 -1.42
N TRP A 116 -14.19 -0.44 -1.39
CA TRP A 116 -13.11 -0.88 -0.52
C TRP A 116 -13.50 -0.84 0.95
N GLY A 117 -13.99 0.31 1.43
CA GLY A 117 -14.35 0.49 2.84
C GLY A 117 -15.42 -0.50 3.29
N LYS A 118 -16.39 -0.78 2.40
CA LYS A 118 -17.47 -1.72 2.66
C LYS A 118 -17.01 -3.18 2.64
N MET A 119 -16.38 -3.62 1.56
CA MET A 119 -15.93 -5.03 1.44
C MET A 119 -14.88 -5.37 2.50
N ALA A 120 -14.04 -4.41 2.88
CA ALA A 120 -13.06 -4.67 3.90
C ALA A 120 -13.65 -4.71 5.33
N HIS A 121 -14.82 -4.12 5.54
CA HIS A 121 -15.56 -4.23 6.81
C HIS A 121 -16.49 -5.44 6.84
N GLU A 122 -17.12 -5.82 5.74
CA GLU A 122 -18.14 -6.87 5.67
C GLU A 122 -17.61 -8.21 5.15
N GLY A 123 -16.43 -8.23 4.51
CA GLY A 123 -16.02 -9.28 3.58
C GLY A 123 -16.67 -9.09 2.20
N GLY A 124 -16.31 -9.93 1.23
CA GLY A 124 -16.87 -9.91 -0.13
C GLY A 124 -15.83 -9.70 -1.21
N ILE A 125 -16.26 -9.35 -2.42
CA ILE A 125 -15.39 -9.30 -3.61
C ILE A 125 -15.57 -7.97 -4.32
N ILE A 126 -14.45 -7.34 -4.71
CA ILE A 126 -14.39 -6.30 -5.74
C ILE A 126 -13.94 -6.96 -7.04
N ARG A 127 -14.80 -7.00 -8.05
CA ARG A 127 -14.62 -7.83 -9.26
C ARG A 127 -13.81 -7.17 -10.35
N ALA A 128 -13.77 -5.85 -10.36
CA ALA A 128 -13.08 -5.08 -11.38
C ALA A 128 -12.18 -4.01 -10.75
N MET A 129 -11.22 -4.45 -9.93
CA MET A 129 -10.25 -3.55 -9.32
C MET A 129 -9.32 -2.91 -10.35
N ALA A 130 -8.90 -3.70 -11.35
CA ALA A 130 -8.20 -3.24 -12.54
C ALA A 130 -8.57 -4.13 -13.73
N SER A 131 -8.35 -3.65 -14.96
CA SER A 131 -8.50 -4.43 -16.19
C SER A 131 -7.21 -4.40 -16.99
N PHE A 132 -6.88 -5.49 -17.66
CA PHE A 132 -5.67 -5.62 -18.48
C PHE A 132 -5.96 -6.46 -19.73
N ARG A 133 -5.22 -6.20 -20.81
CA ARG A 133 -5.30 -7.00 -22.03
C ARG A 133 -4.15 -8.00 -22.05
N ASN A 134 -4.45 -9.28 -21.90
CA ASN A 134 -3.41 -10.30 -21.97
C ASN A 134 -3.09 -10.64 -23.43
N GLY A 135 -1.81 -10.58 -23.80
CA GLY A 135 -1.33 -10.83 -25.16
C GLY A 135 -1.34 -12.28 -25.61
N GLN A 136 -1.34 -13.25 -24.68
CA GLN A 136 -1.40 -14.68 -25.03
C GLN A 136 -2.80 -15.11 -25.48
N VAL A 137 -3.83 -14.59 -24.80
CA VAL A 137 -5.24 -14.93 -25.10
C VAL A 137 -6.01 -13.82 -25.82
N GLU A 138 -5.39 -12.65 -26.03
CA GLU A 138 -5.93 -11.44 -26.68
C GLU A 138 -7.25 -10.89 -26.10
N ARG A 139 -7.58 -11.27 -24.85
CA ARG A 139 -8.81 -10.90 -24.15
C ARG A 139 -8.57 -9.85 -23.07
N MET A 140 -9.59 -9.05 -22.81
CA MET A 140 -9.66 -8.21 -21.62
C MET A 140 -9.98 -9.08 -20.40
N LEU A 141 -9.12 -9.01 -19.40
CA LEU A 141 -9.26 -9.72 -18.13
C LEU A 141 -9.26 -8.73 -16.97
N LYS A 142 -9.66 -9.19 -15.80
CA LYS A 142 -9.83 -8.35 -14.60
C LYS A 142 -8.94 -8.83 -13.47
N VAL A 143 -8.54 -7.89 -12.62
CA VAL A 143 -8.02 -8.15 -11.28
C VAL A 143 -9.18 -8.07 -10.31
N ARG A 144 -9.44 -9.18 -9.62
CA ARG A 144 -10.46 -9.30 -8.56
C ARG A 144 -9.77 -9.21 -7.21
N VAL A 145 -10.43 -8.62 -6.22
CA VAL A 145 -9.96 -8.61 -4.83
C VAL A 145 -11.02 -9.27 -3.96
N GLU A 146 -10.66 -10.38 -3.31
CA GLU A 146 -11.51 -11.12 -2.39
C GLU A 146 -11.10 -10.81 -0.94
N PHE A 147 -12.03 -10.24 -0.19
CA PHE A 147 -11.88 -9.88 1.21
C PHE A 147 -12.40 -11.01 2.10
N VAL A 148 -11.48 -11.64 2.82
CA VAL A 148 -11.75 -12.86 3.60
C VAL A 148 -11.85 -12.55 5.09
N ARG A 149 -12.86 -13.16 5.72
CA ARG A 149 -13.23 -12.99 7.14
C ARG A 149 -13.33 -14.35 7.85
N PRO A 150 -13.15 -14.38 9.19
CA PRO A 150 -12.60 -13.31 10.02
C PRO A 150 -11.10 -13.07 9.70
N PRO A 151 -10.49 -11.95 10.14
CA PRO A 151 -9.04 -11.81 10.09
C PRO A 151 -8.34 -12.96 10.80
N SER A 152 -7.11 -13.21 10.40
CA SER A 152 -6.22 -14.08 11.15
C SER A 152 -5.86 -13.45 12.49
N THR A 153 -5.67 -14.29 13.52
CA THR A 153 -5.07 -13.87 14.78
C THR A 153 -3.59 -13.49 14.61
N GLU A 154 -2.95 -13.96 13.54
CA GLU A 154 -1.59 -13.58 13.17
C GLU A 154 -1.62 -12.31 12.32
N HIS A 155 -1.13 -11.20 12.89
CA HIS A 155 -1.13 -9.89 12.23
C HIS A 155 -0.52 -9.91 10.83
N VAL A 156 0.58 -10.65 10.67
CA VAL A 156 1.34 -10.75 9.42
C VAL A 156 0.51 -11.33 8.27
N LEU A 157 -0.37 -12.30 8.55
CA LEU A 157 -1.25 -12.88 7.55
C LEU A 157 -2.35 -11.90 7.10
N ASN A 158 -2.65 -10.89 7.92
CA ASN A 158 -3.59 -9.83 7.56
C ASN A 158 -2.99 -8.76 6.63
N GLU A 159 -1.68 -8.78 6.40
CA GLU A 159 -0.98 -7.85 5.51
C GLU A 159 -0.62 -8.48 4.16
N LEU A 160 -0.97 -9.75 3.94
CA LEU A 160 -0.59 -10.51 2.75
C LEU A 160 -1.68 -10.43 1.69
N ALA A 161 -1.32 -9.97 0.50
CA ALA A 161 -2.13 -10.04 -0.70
C ALA A 161 -1.71 -11.26 -1.53
N GLU A 162 -2.52 -12.31 -1.52
CA GLU A 162 -2.24 -13.59 -2.18
C GLU A 162 -2.83 -13.57 -3.59
N PHE A 163 -1.98 -13.54 -4.63
CA PHE A 163 -2.44 -13.54 -6.02
C PHE A 163 -2.45 -14.95 -6.61
N THR A 164 -3.56 -15.31 -7.24
CA THR A 164 -3.68 -16.46 -8.12
C THR A 164 -4.07 -16.00 -9.52
N ILE A 165 -3.46 -16.60 -10.54
CA ILE A 165 -3.68 -16.27 -11.96
C ILE A 165 -4.17 -17.53 -12.66
N ASN A 166 -5.25 -17.38 -13.42
CA ASN A 166 -5.81 -18.44 -14.24
C ASN A 166 -6.45 -17.85 -15.52
N GLY A 167 -7.04 -18.71 -16.37
CA GLY A 167 -7.67 -18.29 -17.63
C GLY A 167 -8.83 -17.28 -17.52
N SER A 168 -9.30 -16.97 -16.30
CA SER A 168 -10.34 -15.96 -16.02
C SER A 168 -9.78 -14.59 -15.59
N GLY A 169 -8.48 -14.48 -15.32
CA GLY A 169 -7.82 -13.27 -14.86
C GLY A 169 -6.93 -13.50 -13.64
N ALA A 170 -6.83 -12.48 -12.80
CA ALA A 170 -6.09 -12.53 -11.55
C ALA A 170 -7.04 -12.30 -10.36
N THR A 171 -6.90 -13.11 -9.31
CA THR A 171 -7.61 -12.94 -8.04
C THR A 171 -6.59 -12.66 -6.95
N CYS A 172 -6.78 -11.57 -6.23
CA CYS A 172 -6.04 -11.19 -5.04
C CYS A 172 -6.89 -11.49 -3.81
N ARG A 173 -6.49 -12.46 -3.00
CA ARG A 173 -7.12 -12.73 -1.71
C ARG A 173 -6.45 -11.90 -0.62
N LEU A 174 -7.25 -11.23 0.20
CA LEU A 174 -6.79 -10.33 1.26
C LEU A 174 -7.59 -10.58 2.55
N MET A 175 -6.89 -10.92 3.63
CA MET A 175 -7.51 -11.08 4.94
C MET A 175 -7.84 -9.71 5.54
N THR A 176 -9.06 -9.52 6.03
CA THR A 176 -9.54 -8.20 6.47
C THR A 176 -9.11 -7.89 7.91
N GLY A 177 -8.01 -7.16 8.12
CA GLY A 177 -7.56 -6.73 9.46
C GLY A 177 -7.57 -5.23 9.70
N LEU A 178 -6.96 -4.44 8.80
CA LEU A 178 -6.70 -3.00 8.96
C LEU A 178 -6.82 -2.24 7.62
N PRO A 179 -8.04 -2.05 7.09
CA PRO A 179 -8.20 -1.83 5.66
C PRO A 179 -7.92 -0.43 5.13
N SER A 180 -7.92 0.62 5.96
CA SER A 180 -7.61 1.97 5.49
C SER A 180 -6.15 2.13 5.05
N VAL A 181 -5.25 1.27 5.54
CA VAL A 181 -3.81 1.34 5.23
C VAL A 181 -3.46 0.55 3.97
N TYR A 182 -4.15 -0.58 3.71
CA TYR A 182 -3.73 -1.52 2.67
C TYR A 182 -4.25 -1.19 1.26
N ALA A 183 -5.33 -0.42 1.14
CA ALA A 183 -5.85 0.02 -0.17
C ALA A 183 -4.80 0.74 -1.01
N PRO A 184 -4.20 1.85 -0.53
CA PRO A 184 -3.21 2.58 -1.32
C PRO A 184 -1.95 1.73 -1.58
N ARG A 185 -1.61 0.81 -0.67
CA ARG A 185 -0.46 -0.07 -0.83
C ARG A 185 -0.69 -1.12 -1.90
N LEU A 186 -1.87 -1.74 -1.96
CA LEU A 186 -2.24 -2.68 -3.01
C LEU A 186 -2.32 -1.97 -4.37
N LEU A 187 -2.96 -0.79 -4.43
CA LEU A 187 -3.05 -0.01 -5.66
C LEU A 187 -1.66 0.37 -6.21
N ALA A 188 -0.72 0.69 -5.34
CA ALA A 188 0.67 0.97 -5.72
C ALA A 188 1.39 -0.25 -6.34
N THR A 189 0.86 -1.46 -6.24
CA THR A 189 1.45 -2.65 -6.88
C THR A 189 1.08 -2.80 -8.35
N PHE A 190 -0.08 -2.27 -8.76
CA PHE A 190 -0.60 -2.49 -10.11
C PHE A 190 0.27 -1.94 -11.24
N PRO A 191 0.96 -0.80 -11.10
CA PRO A 191 1.87 -0.31 -12.13
C PRO A 191 2.96 -1.30 -12.55
N PHE A 192 3.35 -2.26 -11.68
CA PHE A 192 4.31 -3.32 -12.02
C PHE A 192 3.69 -4.72 -12.15
N ILE A 193 2.55 -4.99 -11.49
CA ILE A 193 1.81 -6.25 -11.65
C ILE A 193 1.10 -6.31 -13.01
N ILE A 194 0.42 -5.25 -13.44
CA ILE A 194 -0.34 -5.25 -14.70
C ILE A 194 0.55 -5.59 -15.91
N PRO A 195 1.73 -4.97 -16.10
CA PRO A 195 2.62 -5.34 -17.20
C PRO A 195 3.04 -6.82 -17.20
N TYR A 196 3.09 -7.47 -16.03
CA TYR A 196 3.33 -8.90 -15.94
C TYR A 196 2.09 -9.69 -16.37
N LEU A 197 0.91 -9.32 -15.86
CA LEU A 197 -0.36 -9.95 -16.22
C LEU A 197 -0.67 -9.85 -17.71
N GLU A 198 -0.27 -8.76 -18.38
CA GLU A 198 -0.43 -8.56 -19.83
C GLU A 198 0.37 -9.57 -20.67
N ARG A 199 1.45 -10.15 -20.14
CA ARG A 199 2.34 -11.06 -20.91
C ARG A 199 2.38 -12.50 -20.41
N CYS A 200 1.91 -12.77 -19.19
CA CYS A 200 1.98 -14.10 -18.57
C CYS A 200 1.10 -15.15 -19.27
N ASP A 201 1.38 -16.43 -19.02
CA ASP A 201 0.65 -17.60 -19.52
C ASP A 201 -0.69 -17.87 -18.80
N LEU A 202 -1.11 -16.94 -17.93
CA LEU A 202 -2.32 -17.05 -17.10
C LEU A 202 -2.35 -18.32 -16.25
N ASP A 203 -1.20 -18.72 -15.71
CA ASP A 203 -1.07 -19.78 -14.71
C ASP A 203 -0.01 -19.36 -13.70
N GLY A 204 -0.33 -19.40 -12.41
CA GLY A 204 0.64 -19.13 -11.36
C GLY A 204 0.07 -18.49 -10.12
N ALA A 205 0.92 -18.32 -9.12
CA ALA A 205 0.59 -17.64 -7.90
C ALA A 205 1.83 -16.90 -7.35
N PHE A 206 1.59 -15.76 -6.74
CA PHE A 206 2.60 -14.95 -6.07
C PHE A 206 1.93 -14.12 -4.98
N ASP A 207 2.70 -13.77 -3.96
CA ASP A 207 2.18 -13.00 -2.84
C ASP A 207 2.89 -11.65 -2.74
N VAL A 208 2.18 -10.63 -2.27
CA VAL A 208 2.73 -9.31 -1.95
C VAL A 208 2.49 -9.01 -0.48
N SER A 209 3.54 -8.67 0.24
CA SER A 209 3.43 -8.14 1.59
C SER A 209 3.14 -6.65 1.52
N LEU A 210 1.97 -6.25 2.02
CA LEU A 210 1.55 -4.87 2.10
C LEU A 210 2.04 -4.17 3.38
N GLY A 211 2.71 -4.90 4.28
CA GLY A 211 3.27 -4.39 5.53
C GLY A 211 4.50 -3.50 5.35
N ASP A 212 4.98 -2.93 6.45
CA ASP A 212 6.26 -2.20 6.47
C ASP A 212 7.47 -3.15 6.37
N GLU A 213 7.28 -4.38 6.83
CA GLU A 213 8.25 -5.47 6.83
C GLU A 213 7.69 -6.59 5.96
N ALA A 214 8.38 -6.91 4.88
CA ALA A 214 8.03 -8.07 4.08
C ALA A 214 8.20 -9.33 4.94
N VAL A 215 7.15 -10.13 4.99
CA VAL A 215 7.14 -11.43 5.67
C VAL A 215 8.33 -12.26 5.20
N LEU A 216 8.99 -12.94 6.14
CA LEU A 216 10.07 -13.87 5.77
C LEU A 216 9.51 -14.99 4.88
N GLY A 217 9.94 -15.01 3.62
CA GLY A 217 9.46 -16.00 2.65
C GLY A 217 9.61 -15.56 1.20
N ARG A 218 8.92 -16.29 0.32
CA ARG A 218 8.84 -16.01 -1.11
C ARG A 218 7.68 -15.05 -1.38
N VAL A 219 7.88 -13.79 -1.00
CA VAL A 219 6.88 -12.72 -1.11
C VAL A 219 7.51 -11.48 -1.72
N LEU A 220 6.76 -10.75 -2.54
CA LEU A 220 7.16 -9.42 -2.99
C LEU A 220 7.05 -8.43 -1.83
N GLY A 221 8.05 -7.56 -1.68
CA GLY A 221 8.10 -6.64 -0.55
C GLY A 221 8.68 -5.29 -0.90
N PHE A 222 8.15 -4.23 -0.27
CA PHE A 222 8.71 -2.88 -0.38
C PHE A 222 10.01 -2.72 0.42
N SER A 223 10.16 -3.53 1.48
CA SER A 223 11.30 -3.57 2.39
C SER A 223 11.49 -4.99 2.90
N SER A 224 12.69 -5.55 2.76
CA SER A 224 12.95 -6.92 3.19
C SER A 224 14.41 -7.12 3.58
N GLN A 225 14.64 -8.13 4.43
CA GLN A 225 15.95 -8.72 4.68
C GLN A 225 16.37 -9.69 3.55
N LEU A 226 15.40 -10.13 2.73
CA LEU A 226 15.60 -11.02 1.59
C LEU A 226 15.46 -10.23 0.29
N GLU A 227 16.58 -9.98 -0.38
CA GLU A 227 16.68 -9.10 -1.55
C GLU A 227 15.95 -9.61 -2.80
N GLN A 228 15.61 -10.89 -2.83
CA GLN A 228 15.31 -11.60 -4.07
C GLN A 228 14.05 -11.14 -4.79
N PHE A 229 13.13 -10.47 -4.07
CA PHE A 229 11.79 -10.09 -4.50
C PHE A 229 11.41 -8.66 -4.04
N LEU A 230 12.40 -7.77 -3.90
CA LEU A 230 12.12 -6.36 -3.62
C LEU A 230 11.45 -5.67 -4.80
N VAL A 231 10.43 -4.85 -4.51
CA VAL A 231 9.69 -4.05 -5.49
C VAL A 231 9.71 -2.56 -5.13
N PRO A 232 9.46 -1.65 -6.09
CA PRO A 232 9.35 -0.23 -5.81
C PRO A 232 8.34 0.08 -4.70
N ASP A 233 8.73 0.92 -3.75
CA ASP A 233 7.86 1.27 -2.62
C ASP A 233 6.68 2.18 -3.01
N ILE A 234 5.67 2.20 -2.15
CA ILE A 234 4.42 2.93 -2.39
C ILE A 234 4.63 4.44 -2.58
N MET A 235 5.62 5.02 -1.92
CA MET A 235 5.90 6.46 -2.00
C MET A 235 6.55 6.79 -3.34
N PHE A 236 7.45 5.93 -3.82
CA PHE A 236 8.03 6.08 -5.17
C PHE A 236 6.93 5.93 -6.23
N VAL A 237 6.04 4.94 -6.08
CA VAL A 237 4.95 4.72 -7.05
C VAL A 237 3.96 5.88 -7.06
N ALA A 238 3.42 6.26 -5.90
CA ALA A 238 2.40 7.29 -5.76
C ALA A 238 2.87 8.67 -6.23
N SER A 239 4.18 8.95 -6.11
CA SER A 239 4.78 10.22 -6.53
C SER A 239 5.31 10.21 -7.98
N GLN A 240 5.03 9.14 -8.74
CA GLN A 240 5.54 8.93 -10.09
C GLN A 240 7.08 9.07 -10.17
N GLY A 241 7.76 8.42 -9.23
CA GLY A 241 9.22 8.46 -9.09
C GLY A 241 9.72 9.77 -8.49
N TYR A 242 8.97 10.34 -7.53
CA TYR A 242 9.25 11.61 -6.86
C TYR A 242 9.35 12.81 -7.83
N ALA A 243 8.50 12.87 -8.85
CA ALA A 243 8.57 13.87 -9.92
C ALA A 243 8.54 15.33 -9.41
N GLU A 244 7.66 15.62 -8.45
CA GLU A 244 7.59 16.95 -7.82
C GLU A 244 8.87 17.26 -7.05
N ALA A 245 9.33 16.36 -6.17
CA ALA A 245 10.53 16.56 -5.38
C ALA A 245 11.78 16.75 -6.25
N ARG A 246 11.91 16.00 -7.36
CA ARG A 246 12.99 16.20 -8.34
C ARG A 246 12.99 17.62 -8.90
N THR A 247 11.82 18.13 -9.25
CA THR A 247 11.66 19.50 -9.79
C THR A 247 12.02 20.54 -8.73
N THR A 248 11.47 20.41 -7.52
CA THR A 248 11.74 21.34 -6.42
C THR A 248 13.21 21.32 -6.00
N TYR A 249 13.82 20.14 -5.89
CA TYR A 249 15.18 20.01 -5.37
C TYR A 249 16.23 20.42 -6.41
N ALA A 250 15.90 20.37 -7.70
CA ALA A 250 16.74 20.94 -8.75
C ALA A 250 16.90 22.47 -8.64
N GLN A 251 15.96 23.15 -7.97
CA GLN A 251 15.98 24.60 -7.74
C GLN A 251 16.57 24.98 -6.37
N ALA A 252 17.09 24.02 -5.61
CA ALA A 252 17.60 24.24 -4.27
C ALA A 252 18.81 25.20 -4.27
N ALA A 253 19.00 25.87 -3.12
CA ALA A 253 20.12 26.78 -2.92
C ALA A 253 21.46 26.09 -3.22
N PRO A 254 22.41 26.81 -3.85
CA PRO A 254 23.75 26.30 -4.10
C PRO A 254 24.45 25.84 -2.81
N TRP A 255 25.32 24.83 -2.93
CA TRP A 255 26.03 24.23 -1.81
C TRP A 255 26.70 25.23 -0.84
N HIS A 256 27.28 26.32 -1.35
CA HIS A 256 27.98 27.32 -0.54
C HIS A 256 27.06 28.17 0.35
N GLN A 257 25.74 28.16 0.09
CA GLN A 257 24.74 28.87 0.89
C GLN A 257 24.08 27.98 1.94
N ARG A 258 24.34 26.66 1.90
CA ARG A 258 23.79 25.70 2.86
C ARG A 258 24.56 25.77 4.18
N LEU A 259 23.84 25.54 5.27
CA LEU A 259 24.36 25.43 6.62
C LEU A 259 25.41 24.30 6.68
N ASP A 260 26.57 24.62 7.24
CA ASP A 260 27.69 23.69 7.40
C ASP A 260 27.49 22.71 8.58
N ARG A 261 26.32 22.07 8.61
CA ARG A 261 25.89 21.12 9.64
C ARG A 261 25.23 19.91 9.00
N ALA A 262 25.32 18.77 9.67
CA ALA A 262 24.51 17.61 9.36
C ALA A 262 23.10 17.78 9.91
N TYR A 263 22.10 17.17 9.27
CA TYR A 263 20.70 17.33 9.64
C TYR A 263 19.93 16.01 9.68
N TRP A 264 19.04 15.90 10.67
CA TRP A 264 18.05 14.83 10.81
C TRP A 264 16.79 15.31 11.55
N ARG A 265 15.63 14.86 11.08
CA ARG A 265 14.36 14.92 11.80
C ARG A 265 13.61 13.63 11.57
N GLY A 266 12.93 13.13 12.60
CA GLY A 266 12.06 11.98 12.44
C GLY A 266 11.36 11.57 13.72
N THR A 267 10.29 10.80 13.55
CA THR A 267 9.64 10.06 14.63
C THR A 267 10.58 8.98 15.16
N ASP A 268 10.43 8.56 16.41
CA ASP A 268 11.21 7.48 17.03
C ASP A 268 10.87 6.06 16.52
N THR A 269 10.31 5.92 15.32
CA THR A 269 9.88 4.62 14.77
C THR A 269 11.01 3.60 14.79
N GLY A 270 10.72 2.38 15.24
CA GLY A 270 11.68 1.29 15.34
C GLY A 270 12.41 1.19 16.69
N VAL A 271 12.27 2.19 17.57
CA VAL A 271 12.87 2.15 18.93
C VAL A 271 12.40 0.93 19.73
N PHE A 272 11.17 0.46 19.52
CA PHE A 272 10.62 -0.71 20.22
C PHE A 272 11.43 -2.01 20.01
N ARG A 273 12.31 -2.05 19.00
CA ARG A 273 13.17 -3.20 18.72
C ARG A 273 14.39 -3.27 19.64
N TYR A 274 14.70 -2.21 20.37
CA TYR A 274 15.86 -2.11 21.23
C TYR A 274 15.46 -2.33 22.68
N ARG A 275 16.27 -3.11 23.41
CA ARG A 275 16.04 -3.37 24.83
C ARG A 275 16.24 -2.11 25.68
N ASN A 276 17.25 -1.31 25.33
CA ASN A 276 17.47 -0.01 25.93
C ASN A 276 17.18 1.06 24.88
N ILE A 277 16.41 2.08 25.26
CA ILE A 277 16.03 3.18 24.38
C ILE A 277 17.24 3.95 23.82
N ASP A 278 18.34 3.96 24.59
CA ASP A 278 19.58 4.65 24.25
C ASP A 278 20.40 3.94 23.17
N ASP A 279 20.16 2.64 22.97
CA ASP A 279 20.81 1.88 21.90
C ASP A 279 20.15 2.15 20.55
N ALA A 280 18.95 2.74 20.53
CA ALA A 280 18.24 3.02 19.29
C ALA A 280 18.90 4.20 18.54
N PRO A 281 19.32 4.02 17.27
CA PRO A 281 20.06 5.04 16.52
C PRO A 281 19.36 6.40 16.40
N ARG A 282 18.01 6.41 16.33
CA ARG A 282 17.22 7.66 16.28
C ARG A 282 17.25 8.45 17.59
N VAL A 283 17.41 7.78 18.73
CA VAL A 283 17.59 8.41 20.04
C VAL A 283 19.04 8.86 20.20
N ALA A 284 19.99 8.00 19.84
CA ALA A 284 21.42 8.27 19.89
C ALA A 284 21.82 9.49 19.04
N VAL A 285 21.25 9.66 17.83
CA VAL A 285 21.55 10.83 16.97
C VAL A 285 21.07 12.14 17.60
N ALA A 286 19.91 12.14 18.27
CA ALA A 286 19.39 13.32 18.96
C ALA A 286 20.27 13.68 20.16
N LYS A 287 20.74 12.69 20.92
CA LYS A 287 21.71 12.90 22.01
C LYS A 287 23.06 13.42 21.49
N LEU A 288 23.54 12.91 20.35
CA LEU A 288 24.76 13.41 19.71
C LEU A 288 24.62 14.88 19.28
N ALA A 289 23.46 15.29 18.77
CA ALA A 289 23.21 16.68 18.41
C ALA A 289 23.27 17.64 19.60
N LEU A 290 22.82 17.21 20.79
CA LEU A 290 22.96 18.01 22.02
C LEU A 290 24.42 18.20 22.43
N ARG A 291 25.27 17.19 22.22
CA ARG A 291 26.71 17.24 22.54
C ARG A 291 27.52 17.99 21.48
N HIS A 292 27.06 18.01 20.23
CA HIS A 292 27.77 18.59 19.08
C HIS A 292 26.87 19.52 18.25
N PRO A 293 26.26 20.57 18.87
CA PRO A 293 25.27 21.41 18.19
C PRO A 293 25.87 22.16 16.99
N ASP A 294 27.16 22.50 17.01
CA ASP A 294 27.83 23.18 15.89
C ASP A 294 28.06 22.27 14.66
N ILE A 295 27.91 20.95 14.81
CA ILE A 295 28.21 19.93 13.79
C ILE A 295 26.94 19.25 13.29
N LEU A 296 25.99 18.96 14.19
CA LEU A 296 24.81 18.16 13.92
C LEU A 296 23.54 18.85 14.45
N ASP A 297 22.49 18.80 13.64
CA ASP A 297 21.14 19.25 13.96
C ASP A 297 20.18 18.07 13.87
N ALA A 298 19.91 17.40 14.99
CA ALA A 298 19.03 16.23 15.02
C ALA A 298 18.00 16.32 16.16
N LYS A 299 16.73 16.02 15.86
CA LYS A 299 15.63 16.03 16.83
C LYS A 299 14.60 14.95 16.53
N ILE A 300 14.05 14.37 17.60
CA ILE A 300 12.85 13.53 17.53
C ILE A 300 11.64 14.45 17.37
N THR A 301 10.83 14.24 16.33
CA THR A 301 9.69 15.11 16.03
C THR A 301 8.36 14.57 16.54
N ASP A 302 8.24 13.26 16.71
CA ASP A 302 7.08 12.61 17.32
C ASP A 302 7.46 11.23 17.90
N VAL A 303 6.53 10.63 18.64
CA VAL A 303 6.67 9.30 19.25
C VAL A 303 5.66 8.34 18.61
N GLU A 304 6.17 7.22 18.09
CA GLU A 304 5.42 6.12 17.49
C GLU A 304 4.28 5.68 18.43
N PRO A 305 3.04 5.52 17.91
CA PRO A 305 1.86 5.22 18.73
C PRO A 305 1.87 3.76 19.22
N ARG A 306 2.63 3.51 20.29
CA ARG A 306 2.73 2.24 21.00
C ARG A 306 2.20 2.38 22.43
N PRO A 307 1.89 1.28 23.15
CA PRO A 307 1.35 1.36 24.52
C PRO A 307 2.22 2.17 25.50
N ASP A 308 3.52 2.28 25.26
CA ASP A 308 4.50 3.03 26.06
C ASP A 308 4.75 4.47 25.57
N ARG A 309 3.95 4.99 24.62
CA ARG A 309 4.14 6.30 23.97
C ARG A 309 4.34 7.44 24.96
N ASP A 310 3.52 7.52 25.99
CA ASP A 310 3.55 8.64 26.95
C ASP A 310 4.82 8.59 27.82
N ALA A 311 5.27 7.39 28.22
CA ALA A 311 6.50 7.20 28.96
C ALA A 311 7.73 7.58 28.11
N LYS A 312 7.76 7.15 26.84
CA LYS A 312 8.82 7.55 25.89
C LYS A 312 8.84 9.07 25.66
N ARG A 313 7.67 9.69 25.49
CA ARG A 313 7.56 11.15 25.34
C ARG A 313 8.13 11.89 26.54
N ALA A 314 7.71 11.52 27.75
CA ALA A 314 8.21 12.14 28.98
C ALA A 314 9.75 12.01 29.11
N TYR A 315 10.29 10.84 28.74
CA TYR A 315 11.73 10.62 28.69
C TYR A 315 12.44 11.55 27.68
N TYR A 316 11.95 11.61 26.44
CA TYR A 316 12.53 12.49 25.41
C TYR A 316 12.43 13.98 25.78
N GLU A 317 11.38 14.39 26.46
CA GLU A 317 11.23 15.76 26.99
C GLU A 317 12.24 16.04 28.11
N SER A 318 12.41 15.11 29.06
CA SER A 318 13.39 15.27 30.15
C SER A 318 14.84 15.33 29.65
N GLU A 319 15.13 14.67 28.53
CA GLU A 319 16.44 14.64 27.89
C GLU A 319 16.59 15.74 26.81
N CYS A 320 15.58 16.61 26.62
CA CYS A 320 15.56 17.67 25.61
C CYS A 320 15.79 17.19 24.15
N LEU A 321 15.29 15.99 23.82
CA LEU A 321 15.46 15.33 22.52
C LEU A 321 14.35 15.67 21.52
N ILE A 322 13.20 16.15 22.00
CA ILE A 322 12.08 16.57 21.14
C ILE A 322 12.36 17.92 20.47
N GLY A 323 11.94 18.06 19.22
CA GLY A 323 11.88 19.32 18.48
C GLY A 323 10.64 19.39 17.59
N ASP A 324 10.38 20.56 17.03
CA ASP A 324 9.21 20.78 16.17
C ASP A 324 9.28 19.98 14.87
N GLY A 325 8.12 19.59 14.35
CA GLY A 325 8.01 19.07 12.99
C GLY A 325 8.34 20.15 11.97
N GLU A 326 9.23 19.83 11.03
CA GLU A 326 9.66 20.73 9.95
C GLU A 326 9.21 20.18 8.58
N PRO A 327 8.94 21.05 7.59
CA PRO A 327 8.61 20.58 6.25
C PRO A 327 9.78 19.78 5.65
N GLN A 328 9.47 18.75 4.88
CA GLN A 328 10.47 17.87 4.26
C GLN A 328 11.53 18.63 3.44
N SER A 329 11.20 19.79 2.87
CA SER A 329 12.13 20.64 2.11
C SER A 329 13.27 21.23 2.97
N LYS A 330 13.15 21.24 4.30
CA LYS A 330 14.16 21.79 5.22
C LYS A 330 15.53 21.12 5.08
N ILE A 331 15.56 19.86 4.64
CA ILE A 331 16.81 19.14 4.34
C ILE A 331 17.70 19.88 3.33
N LEU A 332 17.13 20.70 2.44
CA LEU A 332 17.86 21.44 1.42
C LEU A 332 18.74 22.56 1.99
N ASP A 333 18.45 23.01 3.21
CA ASP A 333 19.20 24.07 3.88
C ASP A 333 20.56 23.57 4.40
N TYR A 334 20.79 22.25 4.46
CA TYR A 334 21.94 21.64 5.13
C TYR A 334 22.89 20.93 4.17
N LYS A 335 24.19 21.04 4.44
CA LYS A 335 25.24 20.40 3.64
C LYS A 335 25.30 18.89 3.82
N TYR A 336 24.93 18.33 4.96
CA TYR A 336 25.08 16.88 5.18
C TYR A 336 23.77 16.28 5.70
N GLN A 337 23.40 15.11 5.21
CA GLN A 337 22.11 14.49 5.51
C GLN A 337 22.35 13.18 6.25
N VAL A 338 21.78 12.99 7.43
CA VAL A 338 21.87 11.69 8.14
C VAL A 338 20.66 10.84 7.76
N ASP A 339 20.86 9.59 7.38
CA ASP A 339 19.80 8.63 7.09
C ASP A 339 19.81 7.49 8.10
N ILE A 340 18.69 7.29 8.80
CA ILE A 340 18.54 6.30 9.87
C ILE A 340 17.24 5.55 9.68
N ASP A 341 17.34 4.23 9.55
CA ASP A 341 16.22 3.31 9.41
C ASP A 341 15.16 3.51 10.51
N GLY A 342 13.90 3.19 10.17
CA GLY A 342 12.75 3.25 11.08
C GLY A 342 12.33 1.86 11.54
N ASN A 343 11.05 1.54 11.36
CA ASN A 343 10.55 0.17 11.57
C ASN A 343 11.29 -0.84 10.70
N THR A 344 11.63 -0.46 9.46
CA THR A 344 12.47 -1.24 8.54
C THR A 344 13.53 -0.37 7.84
N ASN A 345 13.15 0.49 6.90
CA ASN A 345 14.01 1.47 6.23
C ASN A 345 13.38 2.88 6.30
N THR A 346 13.97 3.87 5.61
CA THR A 346 13.46 5.25 5.62
C THR A 346 12.41 5.56 4.55
N TRP A 347 11.93 4.56 3.81
CA TRP A 347 11.01 4.69 2.67
C TRP A 347 11.50 5.75 1.67
N SER A 348 10.80 6.88 1.55
CA SER A 348 11.22 8.00 0.71
C SER A 348 12.45 8.73 1.23
N GLY A 349 12.78 8.58 2.51
CA GLY A 349 13.77 9.38 3.22
C GLY A 349 15.17 9.33 2.60
N LEU A 350 15.70 8.15 2.29
CA LEU A 350 17.03 8.03 1.68
C LEU A 350 17.04 8.61 0.26
N PHE A 351 16.03 8.26 -0.53
CA PHE A 351 15.91 8.71 -1.92
C PHE A 351 15.85 10.23 -2.02
N LEU A 352 15.01 10.87 -1.19
CA LEU A 352 14.91 12.33 -1.13
C LEU A 352 16.23 12.98 -0.68
N LYS A 353 16.92 12.39 0.31
CA LYS A 353 18.24 12.89 0.75
C LYS A 353 19.27 12.82 -0.37
N LEU A 354 19.31 11.74 -1.16
CA LEU A 354 20.18 11.62 -2.33
C LEU A 354 19.88 12.72 -3.38
N LEU A 355 18.60 13.01 -3.62
CA LEU A 355 18.19 14.07 -4.56
C LEU A 355 18.69 15.46 -4.16
N THR A 356 18.90 15.73 -2.87
CA THR A 356 19.46 17.02 -2.42
C THR A 356 20.87 17.28 -2.97
N GLY A 357 21.57 16.25 -3.45
CA GLY A 357 22.99 16.20 -3.79
C GLY A 357 23.94 16.68 -2.71
N SER A 358 23.48 16.63 -1.46
CA SER A 358 24.34 16.63 -0.29
C SER A 358 24.83 15.20 -0.01
N PRO A 359 26.04 15.00 0.55
CA PRO A 359 26.44 13.72 1.10
C PRO A 359 25.39 13.19 2.07
N VAL A 360 24.98 11.94 1.85
CA VAL A 360 24.13 11.21 2.77
C VAL A 360 25.01 10.31 3.63
N LEU A 361 25.02 10.57 4.94
CA LEU A 361 25.59 9.69 5.95
C LEU A 361 24.54 8.64 6.30
N LYS A 362 24.60 7.48 5.62
CA LYS A 362 23.66 6.38 5.84
C LYS A 362 24.16 5.47 6.95
N VAL A 363 23.40 5.43 8.04
CA VAL A 363 23.59 4.46 9.12
C VAL A 363 23.28 3.07 8.57
N LYS A 364 24.22 2.15 8.76
CA LYS A 364 24.06 0.75 8.36
C LYS A 364 22.87 0.15 9.11
N SER A 365 22.07 -0.63 8.39
CA SER A 365 20.93 -1.33 8.97
C SER A 365 21.41 -2.48 9.86
N GLU A 366 21.17 -2.42 11.17
CA GLU A 366 21.45 -3.55 12.08
C GLU A 366 20.62 -4.79 11.71
N LEU A 367 19.42 -4.54 11.21
CA LEU A 367 18.44 -5.57 10.87
C LEU A 367 18.57 -6.02 9.42
N GLY A 368 19.48 -5.43 8.63
CA GLY A 368 19.73 -5.84 7.24
C GLY A 368 18.58 -5.53 6.27
N PHE A 369 17.70 -4.58 6.57
CA PHE A 369 16.64 -4.20 5.64
C PHE A 369 17.18 -3.45 4.42
N LYS A 370 16.62 -3.76 3.25
CA LYS A 370 16.95 -3.11 1.98
C LYS A 370 15.70 -2.68 1.20
N GLN A 371 15.86 -1.65 0.36
CA GLN A 371 14.90 -1.29 -0.70
C GLN A 371 15.43 -1.75 -2.07
N TRP A 372 14.55 -1.82 -3.07
CA TRP A 372 14.82 -2.36 -4.42
C TRP A 372 16.02 -1.72 -5.16
N TYR A 373 16.45 -0.51 -4.75
CA TYR A 373 17.57 0.20 -5.38
C TYR A 373 18.88 0.15 -4.57
N TYR A 374 18.90 -0.50 -3.41
CA TYR A 374 20.05 -0.43 -2.50
C TYR A 374 21.31 -1.08 -3.07
N ASP A 375 21.20 -2.03 -3.99
CA ASP A 375 22.37 -2.64 -4.65
C ASP A 375 23.11 -1.68 -5.59
N LEU A 376 22.51 -0.52 -5.90
CA LEU A 376 23.16 0.56 -6.65
C LEU A 376 23.96 1.51 -5.75
N LEU A 377 23.83 1.38 -4.42
CA LEU A 377 24.57 2.21 -3.46
C LEU A 377 26.00 1.68 -3.30
N VAL A 378 26.97 2.56 -3.50
CA VAL A 378 28.39 2.22 -3.37
C VAL A 378 29.02 3.10 -2.28
N PRO A 379 29.51 2.50 -1.18
CA PRO A 379 30.09 3.24 -0.05
C PRO A 379 31.23 4.17 -0.50
N TRP A 380 31.25 5.39 0.02
CA TRP A 380 32.23 6.45 -0.29
C TRP A 380 32.24 6.94 -1.74
N GLU A 381 31.38 6.41 -2.61
CA GLU A 381 31.16 6.92 -3.95
C GLU A 381 29.92 7.78 -4.02
N ASN A 382 28.76 7.23 -3.65
CA ASN A 382 27.46 7.91 -3.77
C ASN A 382 26.72 8.08 -2.42
N TYR A 383 27.30 7.58 -1.33
CA TYR A 383 26.91 7.88 0.05
C TYR A 383 28.10 7.63 1.00
N VAL A 384 27.98 8.05 2.26
CA VAL A 384 28.95 7.77 3.32
C VAL A 384 28.34 6.75 4.29
N PRO A 385 28.89 5.53 4.44
CA PRO A 385 28.38 4.57 5.43
C PRO A 385 28.69 5.07 6.84
N VAL A 386 27.82 4.82 7.82
CA VAL A 386 28.03 5.09 9.27
C VAL A 386 27.77 3.81 10.04
N GLU A 387 28.57 3.53 11.08
CA GLU A 387 28.32 2.34 11.91
C GLU A 387 26.96 2.40 12.60
N PRO A 388 26.32 1.25 12.87
CA PRO A 388 24.95 1.25 13.39
C PRO A 388 24.77 1.98 14.73
N ASP A 389 25.79 1.94 15.58
CA ASP A 389 25.83 2.61 16.89
C ASP A 389 26.18 4.11 16.83
N LEU A 390 26.36 4.66 15.63
CA LEU A 390 26.77 6.04 15.35
C LEU A 390 28.15 6.42 15.89
N SER A 391 28.98 5.46 16.29
CA SER A 391 30.29 5.71 16.91
C SER A 391 31.22 6.57 16.06
N ASP A 392 31.10 6.49 14.72
CA ASP A 392 31.91 7.24 13.76
C ASP A 392 31.17 8.35 13.02
N LEU A 393 29.94 8.69 13.44
CA LEU A 393 29.14 9.73 12.78
C LEU A 393 29.82 11.10 12.81
N ILE A 394 30.27 11.55 13.98
CA ILE A 394 30.87 12.88 14.16
C ILE A 394 32.21 12.98 13.43
N GLU A 395 33.03 11.94 13.47
CA GLU A 395 34.28 11.85 12.72
C GLU A 395 34.03 12.03 11.21
N LYS A 396 33.05 11.31 10.66
CA LYS A 396 32.72 11.37 9.23
C LYS A 396 32.13 12.71 8.81
N ILE A 397 31.34 13.36 9.67
CA ILE A 397 30.86 14.73 9.38
C ILE A 397 32.05 15.69 9.32
N ASN A 398 32.97 15.64 10.28
CA ASN A 398 34.16 16.49 10.26
C ASN A 398 35.04 16.21 9.04
N TRP A 399 35.24 14.94 8.68
CA TRP A 399 35.95 14.58 7.45
C TRP A 399 35.32 15.22 6.22
N LEU A 400 33.99 15.22 6.09
CA LEU A 400 33.30 15.88 4.97
C LEU A 400 33.49 17.40 4.97
N ARG A 401 33.54 18.04 6.15
CA ARG A 401 33.79 19.48 6.29
C ARG A 401 35.22 19.86 5.89
N ASP A 402 36.19 19.03 6.27
CA ASP A 402 37.60 19.21 5.96
C ASP A 402 37.94 18.84 4.50
N ASN A 403 37.07 18.08 3.83
CA ASN A 403 37.23 17.62 2.45
C ASN A 403 36.05 18.04 1.56
N PRO A 404 35.80 19.36 1.39
CA PRO A 404 34.60 19.87 0.72
C PRO A 404 34.48 19.45 -0.76
N THR A 405 35.61 19.25 -1.46
CA THR A 405 35.62 18.74 -2.84
C THR A 405 35.10 17.31 -2.91
N GLN A 406 35.55 16.44 -2.01
CA GLN A 406 35.13 15.05 -1.90
C GLN A 406 33.67 14.97 -1.45
N ALA A 407 33.27 15.77 -0.46
CA ALA A 407 31.88 15.89 -0.06
C ALA A 407 30.98 16.26 -1.25
N HIS A 408 31.33 17.30 -2.00
CA HIS A 408 30.56 17.69 -3.19
C HIS A 408 30.53 16.59 -4.26
N ARG A 409 31.63 15.85 -4.45
CA ARG A 409 31.68 14.70 -5.37
C ARG A 409 30.70 13.61 -4.95
N ILE A 410 30.74 13.21 -3.67
CA ILE A 410 29.87 12.14 -3.13
C ILE A 410 28.41 12.54 -3.22
N GLY A 411 28.06 13.76 -2.79
CA GLY A 411 26.69 14.25 -2.87
C GLY A 411 26.15 14.29 -4.30
N ASN A 412 26.95 14.77 -5.26
CA ASN A 412 26.54 14.77 -6.66
C ASN A 412 26.41 13.37 -7.26
N ALA A 413 27.30 12.43 -6.91
CA ALA A 413 27.17 11.05 -7.33
C ALA A 413 25.89 10.41 -6.76
N GLY A 414 25.54 10.69 -5.50
CA GLY A 414 24.26 10.30 -4.90
C GLY A 414 23.05 10.86 -5.67
N ARG A 415 23.09 12.14 -6.04
CA ARG A 415 22.02 12.77 -6.85
C ARG A 415 21.93 12.14 -8.25
N GLN A 416 23.06 11.89 -8.89
CA GLN A 416 23.12 11.25 -10.21
C GLN A 416 22.52 9.84 -10.15
N LEU A 417 22.85 9.06 -9.13
CA LEU A 417 22.24 7.76 -8.90
C LEU A 417 20.71 7.89 -8.76
N ALA A 418 20.21 8.75 -7.87
CA ALA A 418 18.77 8.94 -7.68
C ALA A 418 18.07 9.40 -8.97
N ASN A 419 18.73 10.21 -9.80
CA ASN A 419 18.24 10.63 -11.13
C ASN A 419 18.29 9.53 -12.20
N SER A 420 19.17 8.55 -12.07
CA SER A 420 19.22 7.40 -12.98
C SER A 420 18.10 6.39 -12.74
N ILE A 421 17.49 6.38 -11.55
CA ILE A 421 16.36 5.51 -11.21
C ILE A 421 15.07 6.18 -11.69
N ASP A 422 14.69 5.90 -12.94
CA ASP A 422 13.44 6.39 -13.52
C ASP A 422 12.24 5.51 -13.18
N PHE A 423 11.05 6.09 -13.26
CA PHE A 423 9.80 5.42 -12.90
C PHE A 423 9.51 4.21 -13.80
N HIS A 424 9.71 4.33 -15.11
CA HIS A 424 9.35 3.31 -16.07
C HIS A 424 10.20 2.05 -15.89
N ASN A 425 11.52 2.19 -15.82
CA ASN A 425 12.44 1.07 -15.61
C ASN A 425 12.26 0.44 -14.22
N ALA A 426 11.93 1.23 -13.20
CA ALA A 426 11.57 0.68 -11.89
C ALA A 426 10.31 -0.20 -11.96
N MET A 427 9.29 0.18 -12.74
CA MET A 427 8.09 -0.66 -12.92
C MET A 427 8.40 -1.94 -13.69
N ILE A 428 9.27 -1.88 -14.72
CA ILE A 428 9.75 -3.07 -15.42
C ILE A 428 10.49 -3.99 -14.45
N ALA A 429 11.39 -3.46 -13.61
CA ALA A 429 12.12 -4.24 -12.62
C ALA A 429 11.17 -4.92 -11.62
N GLY A 430 10.16 -4.21 -11.11
CA GLY A 430 9.12 -4.79 -10.27
C GLY A 430 8.34 -5.90 -10.98
N SER A 431 8.01 -5.70 -12.27
CA SER A 431 7.33 -6.69 -13.09
C SER A 431 8.16 -7.96 -13.29
N ASN A 432 9.48 -7.82 -13.45
CA ASN A 432 10.42 -8.94 -13.53
C ASN A 432 10.55 -9.68 -12.20
N ALA A 433 10.46 -8.98 -11.06
CA ALA A 433 10.43 -9.59 -9.74
C ALA A 433 9.17 -10.46 -9.54
N VAL A 434 8.00 -9.99 -10.01
CA VAL A 434 6.75 -10.79 -10.02
C VAL A 434 6.96 -12.07 -10.84
N GLU A 435 7.45 -11.95 -12.07
CA GLU A 435 7.69 -13.08 -12.95
C GLU A 435 8.65 -14.10 -12.35
N LYS A 436 9.77 -13.63 -11.78
CA LYS A 436 10.75 -14.46 -11.09
C LYS A 436 10.11 -15.23 -9.93
N LEU A 437 9.28 -14.55 -9.12
CA LEU A 437 8.59 -15.19 -7.99
C LEU A 437 7.62 -16.27 -8.47
N VAL A 438 6.80 -15.99 -9.49
CA VAL A 438 5.88 -16.98 -10.06
C VAL A 438 6.64 -18.20 -10.58
N GLN A 439 7.77 -18.01 -11.29
CA GLN A 439 8.58 -19.11 -11.80
C GLN A 439 9.19 -19.96 -10.68
N VAL A 440 9.64 -19.34 -9.58
CA VAL A 440 10.12 -20.07 -8.41
C VAL A 440 8.98 -20.87 -7.77
N ASN A 441 7.80 -20.27 -7.60
CA ASN A 441 6.64 -20.95 -7.02
C ASN A 441 6.14 -22.12 -7.88
N LYS A 442 6.19 -22.01 -9.22
CA LYS A 442 5.86 -23.12 -10.13
C LYS A 442 6.79 -24.32 -9.97
N ARG A 443 8.10 -24.09 -9.75
CA ARG A 443 9.10 -25.17 -9.61
C ARG A 443 9.04 -25.93 -8.28
N LEU A 444 8.38 -25.35 -7.28
CA LEU A 444 8.28 -25.91 -5.94
C LEU A 444 6.94 -26.62 -5.69
N LYS A 445 5.98 -26.50 -6.62
CA LYS A 445 4.80 -27.36 -6.71
C LYS A 445 5.19 -28.67 -7.39
#